data_AF-A0AAV0IQK5-F1
#
_entry.id   AF-A0AAV0IQK5-F1
#
_cell.length_a   1.000
_cell.length_b   1.000
_cell.length_c   1.000
_cell.angle_alpha   90.00
_cell.angle_beta   90.00
_cell.angle_gamma   90.00
#
_symmetry.space_group_name_H-M   'P 1'
#
loop_
_entity.id
_entity.type
_entity.pdbx_description
1 polymer ?
#
loop_
_entity_poly.entity_id
_entity_poly.type
_entity_poly.pdbx_seq_one_letter_code
_entity_poly.pdbx_strand_id
1 'polypeptide(L)'
;MEKYFSKEVTSESRASSKHDHSSTQCLPSQTGECEIDVNSLEDGFGDPSDMDLGAGLISSTGKDELDVHIRGISSSAHNVEREDLMKQSENVEVVRGGPSDQTKRDYRAALETAIDCMKLMIRQGWIFHEPDEYSSKDGLFLELLKFTASFSGREDLESIVSGHPPKILQITSPDLEKDIVRAIVAEITLDIIGHLGDDFFAIFVDEAFDVEGEEHMAVILRYVDQEGSVEERLLGISRVPDSKALTFKMAIESMLVQHGLSMSRLRGLSYNGASNVNGEINGLKNLILAENPSAHYVHCSTHQLDSTVVSTAKHHVDVYIFFITVTRLINLVEAYCQGSNNSQYAKLAKALFHDEPKIGRGSYHELGHVKASNTYWQSHFKKLVVLDVMFSDVINVLEAIEDEKRYGVSGEAFTLLRLLENFEFVFFLKMMIRVLSITNALSNALEMKDQQILNAMQLVDVARYQLQEAREKGWDSFLDEVLSFCEKQCLDLPNMEDLRPKSSR
;
A
#
# COMPACT_ATOMS: atom_id res chain seq x y z
N MET A 1 -13.41 2.56 0.96
CA MET A 1 -12.32 1.96 1.76
C MET A 1 -11.21 1.37 0.90
N GLU A 2 -11.44 0.45 -0.04
CA GLU A 2 -10.38 -0.05 -0.95
C GLU A 2 -9.62 1.09 -1.66
N LYS A 3 -10.34 2.03 -2.31
CA LYS A 3 -9.74 3.23 -2.92
C LYS A 3 -9.07 4.21 -1.94
N TYR A 4 -9.40 4.11 -0.65
CA TYR A 4 -8.92 5.01 0.40
C TYR A 4 -7.61 4.48 1.00
N PHE A 5 -7.58 3.19 1.39
CA PHE A 5 -6.39 2.52 1.90
C PHE A 5 -5.26 2.41 0.86
N SER A 6 -5.57 2.22 -0.43
CA SER A 6 -4.53 2.29 -1.48
C SER A 6 -3.84 3.64 -1.58
N LYS A 7 -4.45 4.73 -1.06
CA LYS A 7 -3.86 6.07 -1.06
C LYS A 7 -3.20 6.44 0.27
N GLU A 8 -3.74 5.99 1.40
CA GLU A 8 -3.26 6.38 2.74
C GLU A 8 -1.92 5.73 3.13
N VAL A 9 -1.66 4.49 2.68
CA VAL A 9 -0.36 3.80 2.84
C VAL A 9 0.80 4.61 2.22
N THR A 10 0.50 5.52 1.28
CA THR A 10 1.51 6.39 0.65
C THR A 10 1.76 7.71 1.39
N SER A 11 0.91 8.12 2.34
CA SER A 11 0.96 9.45 2.96
C SER A 11 1.48 9.52 4.40
N GLU A 12 1.28 8.49 5.24
CA GLU A 12 1.68 8.55 6.67
C GLU A 12 3.21 8.61 6.90
N SER A 13 4.01 8.22 5.92
CA SER A 13 5.47 8.15 5.98
C SER A 13 6.20 9.49 5.79
N ARG A 14 5.54 10.52 5.26
CA ARG A 14 6.17 11.85 5.07
C ARG A 14 6.17 12.70 6.35
N ALA A 15 5.35 12.35 7.34
CA ALA A 15 5.21 13.13 8.58
C ALA A 15 6.22 12.77 9.68
N SER A 16 6.89 11.60 9.59
CA SER A 16 7.80 11.11 10.64
C SER A 16 9.24 11.65 10.53
N SER A 17 9.61 12.39 9.47
CA SER A 17 11.01 12.77 9.21
C SER A 17 11.45 14.16 9.72
N LYS A 18 10.80 14.74 10.74
CA LYS A 18 11.23 16.03 11.32
C LYS A 18 11.27 16.00 12.85
N HIS A 19 12.49 16.21 13.37
CA HIS A 19 12.96 16.30 14.78
C HIS A 19 13.42 14.94 15.38
N ASP A 20 14.64 14.72 15.86
CA ASP A 20 15.66 15.61 16.43
C ASP A 20 17.10 15.25 16.01
N HIS A 21 17.85 16.25 15.56
CA HIS A 21 19.32 16.23 15.63
C HIS A 21 19.74 16.77 17.00
N SER A 22 20.10 15.87 17.92
CA SER A 22 21.01 16.23 19.01
C SER A 22 22.17 15.24 19.03
N SER A 23 23.35 15.81 18.80
CA SER A 23 24.63 15.13 18.74
C SER A 23 24.99 14.58 20.13
N THR A 24 25.28 13.29 20.24
CA THR A 24 26.14 12.80 21.31
C THR A 24 27.00 11.64 20.79
N GLN A 25 28.31 11.90 20.72
CA GLN A 25 29.34 10.93 20.41
C GLN A 25 29.42 9.86 21.53
N CYS A 26 29.42 8.58 21.17
CA CYS A 26 30.00 7.53 22.01
C CYS A 26 30.80 6.54 21.16
N LEU A 27 32.07 6.37 21.56
CA LEU A 27 33.07 5.40 21.06
C LEU A 27 32.74 3.96 21.51
N PRO A 28 33.35 2.93 20.91
CA PRO A 28 33.01 1.53 21.13
C PRO A 28 33.81 0.89 22.29
N SER A 29 33.17 0.00 23.07
CA SER A 29 33.84 -0.93 24.00
C SER A 29 33.00 -2.22 24.10
N GLN A 30 33.47 -3.31 23.50
CA GLN A 30 34.02 -4.51 24.18
C GLN A 30 33.05 -5.30 25.08
N THR A 31 32.69 -6.49 24.57
CA THR A 31 32.63 -7.82 25.21
C THR A 31 32.16 -7.94 26.66
N GLY A 32 31.10 -8.75 26.86
CA GLY A 32 30.76 -9.37 28.14
C GLY A 32 29.57 -10.33 27.99
N GLU A 33 29.85 -11.63 27.87
CA GLU A 33 28.88 -12.71 28.09
C GLU A 33 28.38 -12.67 29.54
N CYS A 34 27.08 -12.91 29.74
CA CYS A 34 26.54 -13.43 31.01
C CYS A 34 25.23 -14.17 30.72
N GLU A 35 25.28 -15.49 30.88
CA GLU A 35 24.14 -16.40 30.98
C GLU A 35 23.21 -16.00 32.13
N ILE A 36 21.89 -16.14 31.93
CA ILE A 36 20.93 -16.21 33.04
C ILE A 36 20.11 -17.49 32.88
N ASP A 37 20.12 -18.22 33.99
CA ASP A 37 19.68 -19.57 34.28
C ASP A 37 18.14 -19.70 34.22
N VAL A 38 17.66 -20.71 33.49
CA VAL A 38 16.25 -21.07 33.33
C VAL A 38 15.96 -22.18 34.31
N ASN A 39 15.51 -21.86 35.52
CA ASN A 39 14.84 -22.79 36.44
C ASN A 39 14.25 -22.05 37.65
N SER A 40 13.01 -21.58 37.54
CA SER A 40 12.08 -21.48 38.67
C SER A 40 10.71 -21.03 38.18
N LEU A 41 9.70 -21.88 38.44
CA LEU A 41 8.25 -21.62 38.52
C LEU A 41 7.43 -22.63 37.70
N GLU A 42 7.44 -23.89 38.14
CA GLU A 42 6.24 -24.74 38.11
C GLU A 42 5.67 -24.76 39.54
N ASP A 43 4.44 -24.28 39.71
CA ASP A 43 3.37 -24.88 40.53
C ASP A 43 2.26 -23.84 40.82
N GLY A 44 1.01 -24.18 40.48
CA GLY A 44 -0.17 -23.47 40.98
C GLY A 44 -1.37 -23.45 40.04
N PHE A 45 -2.02 -24.60 39.84
CA PHE A 45 -3.37 -24.71 39.25
C PHE A 45 -4.42 -23.92 40.06
N GLY A 46 -5.35 -23.25 39.35
CA GLY A 46 -6.58 -22.70 39.91
C GLY A 46 -7.48 -22.09 38.84
N ASP A 47 -8.42 -22.88 38.33
CA ASP A 47 -9.58 -22.44 37.56
C ASP A 47 -10.51 -21.58 38.45
N PRO A 48 -11.10 -20.49 37.94
CA PRO A 48 -12.56 -20.43 38.07
C PRO A 48 -13.25 -19.76 36.88
N SER A 49 -14.11 -20.55 36.24
CA SER A 49 -15.47 -20.13 35.86
C SER A 49 -16.15 -19.38 37.02
N ASP A 50 -16.27 -18.06 36.90
CA ASP A 50 -17.34 -17.19 37.45
C ASP A 50 -16.88 -15.72 37.35
N MET A 51 -17.25 -15.04 36.27
CA MET A 51 -17.37 -13.57 36.30
C MET A 51 -18.70 -13.18 35.69
N ASP A 52 -19.67 -13.12 36.59
CA ASP A 52 -20.98 -12.54 36.41
C ASP A 52 -20.88 -11.02 36.20
N LEU A 53 -21.82 -10.52 35.39
CA LEU A 53 -21.96 -9.12 35.00
C LEU A 53 -22.67 -8.33 36.10
N GLY A 54 -22.05 -7.23 36.56
CA GLY A 54 -22.79 -6.01 36.92
C GLY A 54 -22.94 -5.63 38.40
N ALA A 55 -22.79 -4.30 38.60
CA ALA A 55 -23.29 -3.45 39.69
C ALA A 55 -22.53 -3.46 41.05
N GLY A 56 -21.91 -2.31 41.33
CA GLY A 56 -21.04 -2.05 42.49
C GLY A 56 -21.71 -2.01 43.86
N LEU A 57 -20.87 -1.91 44.91
CA LEU A 57 -21.06 -1.04 46.07
C LEU A 57 -19.74 -0.91 46.85
N ILE A 58 -19.45 0.33 47.24
CA ILE A 58 -18.33 0.77 48.07
C ILE A 58 -18.45 0.13 49.46
N SER A 59 -17.45 -0.64 49.91
CA SER A 59 -17.38 -1.12 51.30
C SER A 59 -16.24 -0.43 52.09
N SER A 60 -16.63 0.15 53.21
CA SER A 60 -15.90 1.06 54.08
C SER A 60 -14.97 0.40 55.11
N THR A 61 -14.16 -0.59 54.72
CA THR A 61 -13.33 -1.37 55.67
C THR A 61 -11.83 -1.08 55.62
N GLY A 62 -11.35 -0.24 54.68
CA GLY A 62 -9.93 0.11 54.58
C GLY A 62 -9.46 1.29 55.44
N LYS A 63 -10.35 1.95 56.21
CA LYS A 63 -9.99 3.15 57.00
C LYS A 63 -9.42 2.85 58.38
N ASP A 64 -9.77 1.69 58.96
CA ASP A 64 -9.46 1.42 60.37
C ASP A 64 -8.12 0.70 60.58
N GLU A 65 -7.51 0.10 59.54
CA GLU A 65 -6.18 -0.53 59.65
C GLU A 65 -5.01 0.45 59.54
N LEU A 66 -5.24 1.68 59.05
CA LEU A 66 -4.18 2.69 58.95
C LEU A 66 -3.97 3.46 60.26
N ASP A 67 -4.98 3.50 61.14
CA ASP A 67 -4.99 4.33 62.36
C ASP A 67 -4.22 3.70 63.54
N VAL A 68 -3.80 2.44 63.42
CA VAL A 68 -3.01 1.73 64.45
C VAL A 68 -1.50 1.90 64.25
N HIS A 69 -1.03 2.30 63.07
CA HIS A 69 0.40 2.41 62.80
C HIS A 69 1.02 3.78 63.16
N ILE A 70 0.21 4.79 63.48
CA ILE A 70 0.68 6.17 63.73
C ILE A 70 0.36 6.62 65.16
N ARG A 71 0.79 5.84 66.16
CA ARG A 71 0.98 6.34 67.53
C ARG A 71 2.41 6.14 67.97
N GLY A 72 3.31 6.87 67.32
CA GLY A 72 4.69 7.00 67.75
C GLY A 72 5.40 8.00 66.87
N ILE A 73 5.98 9.03 67.49
CA ILE A 73 6.78 10.11 66.88
C ILE A 73 5.94 11.33 66.46
N SER A 74 5.75 12.22 67.44
CA SER A 74 5.55 13.65 67.25
C SER A 74 6.71 14.27 66.46
N SER A 75 6.39 15.19 65.56
CA SER A 75 7.25 15.99 64.67
C SER A 75 7.58 15.36 63.31
N SER A 76 6.92 15.85 62.26
CA SER A 76 7.49 16.08 60.92
C SER A 76 6.44 16.72 60.02
N ALA A 77 6.86 17.20 58.85
CA ALA A 77 6.14 18.02 57.88
C ALA A 77 4.75 17.55 57.40
N HIS A 78 4.30 16.35 57.79
CA HIS A 78 3.05 15.74 57.35
C HIS A 78 1.77 16.42 57.87
N ASN A 79 1.81 17.15 59.00
CA ASN A 79 0.63 17.88 59.46
C ASN A 79 0.35 19.16 58.67
N VAL A 80 1.38 19.75 58.03
CA VAL A 80 1.22 20.93 57.17
C VAL A 80 0.71 20.51 55.79
N GLU A 81 1.22 19.40 55.24
CA GLU A 81 0.72 18.81 53.98
C GLU A 81 -0.75 18.37 54.09
N ARG A 82 -1.21 17.88 55.24
CA ARG A 82 -2.62 17.46 55.40
C ARG A 82 -3.58 18.65 55.39
N GLU A 83 -3.22 19.79 55.99
CA GLU A 83 -4.05 21.00 55.92
C GLU A 83 -4.06 21.63 54.52
N ASP A 84 -2.93 21.59 53.80
CA ASP A 84 -2.85 22.07 52.42
C ASP A 84 -3.59 21.15 51.43
N LEU A 85 -3.57 19.83 51.66
CA LEU A 85 -4.34 18.86 50.87
C LEU A 85 -5.85 18.95 51.16
N MET A 86 -6.25 19.21 52.41
CA MET A 86 -7.66 19.45 52.76
C MET A 86 -8.16 20.75 52.11
N LYS A 87 -7.37 21.83 52.15
CA LYS A 87 -7.67 23.11 51.45
C LYS A 87 -7.64 22.97 49.93
N GLN A 88 -6.80 22.10 49.37
CA GLN A 88 -6.84 21.78 47.94
C GLN A 88 -8.07 20.94 47.60
N SER A 89 -8.49 19.99 48.45
CA SER A 89 -9.69 19.19 48.20
C SER A 89 -10.99 20.01 48.25
N GLU A 90 -11.09 20.98 49.15
CA GLU A 90 -12.20 21.94 49.19
C GLU A 90 -12.21 22.90 47.98
N ASN A 91 -11.06 23.13 47.33
CA ASN A 91 -10.96 23.94 46.11
C ASN A 91 -11.14 23.13 44.81
N VAL A 92 -10.90 21.81 44.84
CA VAL A 92 -11.08 20.93 43.66
C VAL A 92 -12.54 20.54 43.46
N GLU A 93 -13.33 20.43 44.53
CA GLU A 93 -14.78 20.20 44.41
C GLU A 93 -15.55 21.41 43.86
N VAL A 94 -14.99 22.63 43.95
CA VAL A 94 -15.66 23.86 43.50
C VAL A 94 -15.36 24.21 42.02
N VAL A 95 -14.42 23.52 41.35
CA VAL A 95 -13.97 23.88 39.98
C VAL A 95 -14.33 22.84 38.89
N ARG A 96 -15.06 21.76 39.20
CA ARG A 96 -15.49 20.76 38.20
C ARG A 96 -17.00 20.67 38.04
N GLY A 97 -17.63 21.79 37.65
CA GLY A 97 -18.83 21.68 36.83
C GLY A 97 -18.43 21.10 35.48
N GLY A 98 -18.94 19.92 35.11
CA GLY A 98 -18.75 19.37 33.77
C GLY A 98 -19.23 20.35 32.68
N PRO A 99 -18.85 20.15 31.40
CA PRO A 99 -19.27 21.04 30.32
C PRO A 99 -20.79 21.22 30.34
N SER A 100 -21.23 22.46 30.11
CA SER A 100 -22.67 22.79 30.09
C SER A 100 -23.40 21.91 29.07
N ASP A 101 -24.69 21.65 29.31
CA ASP A 101 -25.48 20.86 28.35
C ASP A 101 -25.55 21.51 26.97
N GLN A 102 -25.40 22.84 26.88
CA GLN A 102 -25.27 23.54 25.60
C GLN A 102 -23.94 23.18 24.91
N THR A 103 -22.83 23.28 25.63
CA THR A 103 -21.50 22.92 25.12
C THR A 103 -21.44 21.47 24.62
N LYS A 104 -22.11 20.53 25.31
CA LYS A 104 -22.21 19.13 24.85
C LYS A 104 -23.01 19.01 23.55
N ARG A 105 -24.11 19.75 23.40
CA ARG A 105 -24.92 19.77 22.17
C ARG A 105 -24.14 20.34 21.00
N ASP A 106 -23.43 21.43 21.22
CA ASP A 106 -22.65 22.11 20.18
C ASP A 106 -21.49 21.21 19.72
N TYR A 107 -20.80 20.55 20.65
CA TYR A 107 -19.75 19.59 20.33
C TYR A 107 -20.28 18.37 19.58
N ARG A 108 -21.41 17.81 20.00
CA ARG A 108 -22.04 16.68 19.31
C ARG A 108 -22.36 17.04 17.86
N ALA A 109 -22.91 18.22 17.62
CA ALA A 109 -23.21 18.66 16.27
C ALA A 109 -21.97 18.85 15.40
N ALA A 110 -20.89 19.35 15.99
CA ALA A 110 -19.63 19.50 15.28
C ALA A 110 -18.99 18.14 14.96
N LEU A 111 -19.10 17.16 15.88
CA LEU A 111 -18.70 15.77 15.65
C LEU A 111 -19.54 15.10 14.55
N GLU A 112 -20.86 15.27 14.57
CA GLU A 112 -21.76 14.77 13.53
C GLU A 112 -21.39 15.35 12.14
N THR A 113 -21.06 16.65 12.09
CA THR A 113 -20.60 17.31 10.86
C THR A 113 -19.26 16.74 10.37
N ALA A 114 -18.32 16.50 11.29
CA ALA A 114 -17.03 15.88 10.96
C ALA A 114 -17.21 14.46 10.40
N ILE A 115 -18.07 13.65 11.03
CA ILE A 115 -18.40 12.30 10.56
C ILE A 115 -19.00 12.35 9.15
N ASP A 116 -19.92 13.27 8.86
CA ASP A 116 -20.53 13.41 7.54
C ASP A 116 -19.51 13.81 6.46
N CYS A 117 -18.59 14.72 6.79
CA CYS A 117 -17.47 15.08 5.91
C CYS A 117 -16.60 13.85 5.63
N MET A 118 -16.20 13.08 6.65
CA MET A 118 -15.39 11.88 6.48
C MET A 118 -16.11 10.81 5.66
N LYS A 119 -17.40 10.59 5.90
CA LYS A 119 -18.21 9.65 5.10
C LYS A 119 -18.23 10.04 3.62
N LEU A 120 -18.33 11.33 3.31
CA LEU A 120 -18.23 11.81 1.92
C LEU A 120 -16.84 11.52 1.33
N MET A 121 -15.78 11.85 2.06
CA MET A 121 -14.40 11.64 1.60
C MET A 121 -14.09 10.15 1.36
N ILE A 122 -14.47 9.27 2.29
CA ILE A 122 -14.29 7.82 2.17
C ILE A 122 -15.07 7.26 0.98
N ARG A 123 -16.30 7.75 0.74
CA ARG A 123 -17.12 7.34 -0.42
C ARG A 123 -16.48 7.75 -1.75
N GLN A 124 -15.85 8.93 -1.79
CA GLN A 124 -15.16 9.41 -3.00
C GLN A 124 -13.73 8.89 -3.15
N GLY A 125 -13.16 8.28 -2.09
CA GLY A 125 -11.75 7.89 -2.06
C GLY A 125 -10.81 9.11 -2.09
N TRP A 126 -11.21 10.18 -1.40
CA TRP A 126 -10.36 11.36 -1.18
C TRP A 126 -9.43 11.11 0.00
N ILE A 127 -8.21 11.61 -0.09
CA ILE A 127 -7.21 11.51 0.99
C ILE A 127 -7.54 12.57 2.03
N PHE A 128 -7.49 12.25 3.33
CA PHE A 128 -7.74 13.25 4.36
C PHE A 128 -6.66 14.35 4.37
N HIS A 129 -5.41 13.96 4.11
CA HIS A 129 -4.23 14.82 4.13
C HIS A 129 -3.43 14.70 2.82
N GLU A 130 -3.16 15.82 2.14
CA GLU A 130 -2.23 15.82 1.01
C GLU A 130 -0.78 15.90 1.52
N PRO A 131 0.14 15.05 1.02
CA PRO A 131 1.52 15.01 1.51
C PRO A 131 2.48 16.03 0.85
N ASP A 132 2.05 17.21 0.38
CA ASP A 132 2.96 18.19 -0.26
C ASP A 132 2.70 19.68 0.11
N GLU A 133 3.76 20.48 0.05
CA GLU A 133 3.92 21.89 0.48
C GLU A 133 2.98 22.93 -0.19
N TYR A 134 2.01 22.50 -1.00
CA TYR A 134 1.12 23.35 -1.79
C TYR A 134 -0.37 23.19 -1.49
N SER A 135 -0.79 22.20 -0.70
CA SER A 135 -2.15 22.16 -0.15
C SER A 135 -2.29 23.20 0.96
N SER A 136 -3.50 23.63 1.31
CA SER A 136 -3.64 24.45 2.51
C SER A 136 -3.00 23.73 3.70
N LYS A 137 -2.47 24.52 4.63
CA LYS A 137 -1.75 24.03 5.82
C LYS A 137 -2.57 23.09 6.72
N ASP A 138 -3.84 22.91 6.39
CA ASP A 138 -4.89 22.31 7.21
C ASP A 138 -5.35 20.93 6.68
N GLY A 139 -5.09 20.58 5.41
CA GLY A 139 -5.54 19.31 4.79
C GLY A 139 -6.98 19.34 4.25
N LEU A 140 -7.32 18.43 3.32
CA LEU A 140 -8.60 18.42 2.60
C LEU A 140 -9.80 18.18 3.54
N PHE A 141 -9.62 17.33 4.56
CA PHE A 141 -10.66 17.10 5.56
C PHE A 141 -11.02 18.38 6.31
N LEU A 142 -10.02 19.13 6.76
CA LEU A 142 -10.24 20.33 7.55
C LEU A 142 -10.83 21.47 6.71
N GLU A 143 -10.44 21.56 5.43
CA GLU A 143 -11.10 22.46 4.47
C GLU A 143 -12.57 22.13 4.27
N LEU A 144 -12.89 20.85 4.05
CA LEU A 144 -14.26 20.39 3.85
C LEU A 144 -15.11 20.64 5.12
N LEU A 145 -14.53 20.41 6.30
CA LEU A 145 -15.18 20.67 7.57
C LEU A 145 -15.48 22.17 7.76
N LYS A 146 -14.49 23.05 7.48
CA LYS A 146 -14.66 24.51 7.52
C LYS A 146 -15.70 24.99 6.52
N PHE A 147 -15.66 24.47 5.30
CA PHE A 147 -16.63 24.78 4.25
C PHE A 147 -18.05 24.41 4.71
N THR A 148 -18.23 23.19 5.21
CA THR A 148 -19.53 22.69 5.69
C THR A 148 -20.03 23.49 6.88
N ALA A 149 -19.16 23.84 7.82
CA ALA A 149 -19.50 24.71 8.95
C ALA A 149 -19.98 26.09 8.48
N SER A 150 -19.26 26.73 7.55
CA SER A 150 -19.62 28.05 7.02
C SER A 150 -20.97 28.06 6.28
N PHE A 151 -21.32 26.95 5.62
CA PHE A 151 -22.55 26.84 4.83
C PHE A 151 -23.76 26.38 5.66
N SER A 152 -23.53 25.85 6.86
CA SER A 152 -24.58 25.36 7.76
C SER A 152 -25.43 26.47 8.39
N GLY A 153 -24.98 27.73 8.34
CA GLY A 153 -25.64 28.87 8.99
C GLY A 153 -25.57 28.82 10.53
N ARG A 154 -24.72 27.97 11.10
CA ARG A 154 -24.55 27.74 12.53
C ARG A 154 -23.28 28.41 13.04
N GLU A 155 -23.45 29.61 13.61
CA GLU A 155 -22.35 30.39 14.20
C GLU A 155 -21.60 29.61 15.30
N ASP A 156 -22.30 28.73 16.03
CA ASP A 156 -21.72 27.87 17.05
C ASP A 156 -20.76 26.82 16.44
N LEU A 157 -21.13 26.18 15.32
CA LEU A 157 -20.26 25.26 14.61
C LEU A 157 -19.05 25.97 14.01
N GLU A 158 -19.27 27.12 13.38
CA GLU A 158 -18.20 27.93 12.79
C GLU A 158 -17.19 28.37 13.86
N SER A 159 -17.66 28.71 15.06
CA SER A 159 -16.80 29.06 16.20
C SER A 159 -15.97 27.89 16.72
N ILE A 160 -16.52 26.67 16.72
CA ILE A 160 -15.83 25.45 17.18
C ILE A 160 -14.77 25.02 16.17
N VAL A 161 -15.07 25.13 14.87
CA VAL A 161 -14.18 24.70 13.78
C VAL A 161 -13.09 25.74 13.46
N SER A 162 -13.40 27.03 13.60
CA SER A 162 -12.48 28.14 13.26
C SER A 162 -11.77 28.76 14.46
N GLY A 163 -12.30 28.60 15.67
CA GLY A 163 -11.74 29.17 16.90
C GLY A 163 -10.59 28.34 17.48
N HIS A 164 -9.78 28.96 18.35
CA HIS A 164 -8.96 28.21 19.31
C HIS A 164 -9.90 27.50 20.29
N PRO A 165 -10.16 26.19 20.16
CA PRO A 165 -11.12 25.54 21.03
C PRO A 165 -10.59 25.61 22.46
N PRO A 166 -11.46 25.69 23.49
CA PRO A 166 -11.03 25.31 24.83
C PRO A 166 -10.30 23.97 24.72
N LYS A 167 -9.22 23.74 25.48
CA LYS A 167 -8.36 22.52 25.45
C LYS A 167 -9.10 21.17 25.43
N ILE A 168 -10.42 21.16 25.64
CA ILE A 168 -11.34 20.04 25.78
C ILE A 168 -12.07 19.70 24.45
N LEU A 169 -12.04 20.55 23.42
CA LEU A 169 -12.90 20.40 22.21
C LEU A 169 -12.10 20.42 20.90
N GLN A 170 -11.07 19.58 20.77
CA GLN A 170 -10.22 19.52 19.58
C GLN A 170 -10.84 18.64 18.48
N ILE A 171 -11.91 19.12 17.81
CA ILE A 171 -12.52 18.40 16.67
C ILE A 171 -11.57 18.24 15.48
N THR A 172 -10.54 19.08 15.45
CA THR A 172 -9.51 19.12 14.43
C THR A 172 -8.23 18.39 14.85
N SER A 173 -8.23 17.64 15.97
CA SER A 173 -7.04 16.89 16.38
C SER A 173 -6.84 15.65 15.51
N PRO A 174 -5.57 15.29 15.21
CA PRO A 174 -5.25 14.05 14.53
C PRO A 174 -5.75 12.80 15.28
N ASP A 175 -5.77 12.84 16.62
CA ASP A 175 -6.23 11.71 17.44
C ASP A 175 -7.72 11.45 17.27
N LEU A 176 -8.54 12.51 17.27
CA LEU A 176 -9.98 12.37 17.05
C LEU A 176 -10.28 11.91 15.63
N GLU A 177 -9.54 12.40 14.64
CA GLU A 177 -9.68 11.92 13.27
C GLU A 177 -9.44 10.42 13.19
N LYS A 178 -8.36 9.93 13.78
CA LYS A 178 -8.07 8.50 13.86
C LYS A 178 -9.15 7.72 14.62
N ASP A 179 -9.71 8.27 15.69
CA ASP A 179 -10.82 7.65 16.42
C ASP A 179 -12.09 7.54 15.58
N ILE A 180 -12.47 8.59 14.85
CA ILE A 180 -13.64 8.57 13.97
C ILE A 180 -13.43 7.57 12.83
N VAL A 181 -12.26 7.56 12.21
CA VAL A 181 -11.92 6.61 11.15
C VAL A 181 -11.98 5.18 11.69
N ARG A 182 -11.39 4.89 12.86
CA ARG A 182 -11.48 3.58 13.51
C ARG A 182 -12.93 3.16 13.78
N ALA A 183 -13.77 4.08 14.25
CA ALA A 183 -15.18 3.80 14.48
C ALA A 183 -15.93 3.48 13.17
N ILE A 184 -15.68 4.25 12.10
CA ILE A 184 -16.25 3.99 10.78
C ILE A 184 -15.81 2.63 10.24
N VAL A 185 -14.52 2.31 10.36
CA VAL A 185 -13.97 1.00 9.93
C VAL A 185 -14.64 -0.12 10.73
N ALA A 186 -14.75 0.01 12.05
CA ALA A 186 -15.39 -1.00 12.90
C ALA A 186 -16.86 -1.24 12.49
N GLU A 187 -17.64 -0.18 12.28
CA GLU A 187 -19.05 -0.30 11.84
C GLU A 187 -19.17 -0.96 10.46
N ILE A 188 -18.31 -0.61 9.50
CA ILE A 188 -18.35 -1.24 8.17
C ILE A 188 -17.93 -2.71 8.26
N THR A 189 -16.92 -3.04 9.05
CA THR A 189 -16.52 -4.43 9.24
C THR A 189 -17.62 -5.23 9.92
N LEU A 190 -18.30 -4.68 10.93
CA LEU A 190 -19.47 -5.33 11.54
C LEU A 190 -20.59 -5.58 10.53
N ASP A 191 -20.87 -4.64 9.63
CA ASP A 191 -21.84 -4.81 8.54
C ASP A 191 -21.41 -5.91 7.55
N ILE A 192 -20.13 -5.97 7.16
CA ILE A 192 -19.59 -7.03 6.30
C ILE A 192 -19.73 -8.41 6.95
N ILE A 193 -19.36 -8.53 8.22
CA ILE A 193 -19.44 -9.79 8.98
C ILE A 193 -20.90 -10.18 9.22
N GLY A 194 -21.78 -9.21 9.47
CA GLY A 194 -23.22 -9.43 9.60
C GLY A 194 -23.86 -9.98 8.32
N HIS A 195 -23.47 -9.46 7.15
CA HIS A 195 -23.92 -9.98 5.86
C HIS A 195 -23.40 -11.40 5.58
N LEU A 196 -22.14 -11.69 5.92
CA LEU A 196 -21.55 -13.03 5.78
C LEU A 196 -22.20 -14.05 6.74
N GLY A 197 -22.47 -13.65 7.98
CA GLY A 197 -23.01 -14.53 9.01
C GLY A 197 -22.14 -15.77 9.26
N ASP A 198 -22.77 -16.95 9.27
CA ASP A 198 -22.11 -18.25 9.47
C ASP A 198 -21.80 -19.00 8.15
N ASP A 199 -21.91 -18.32 7.01
CA ASP A 199 -21.70 -18.95 5.71
C ASP A 199 -20.21 -19.19 5.40
N PHE A 200 -19.95 -19.91 4.32
CA PHE A 200 -18.62 -20.17 3.81
C PHE A 200 -18.07 -18.96 3.06
N PHE A 201 -16.77 -18.75 3.16
CA PHE A 201 -16.08 -17.66 2.48
C PHE A 201 -14.76 -18.12 1.86
N ALA A 202 -14.25 -17.31 0.95
CA ALA A 202 -12.90 -17.39 0.43
C ALA A 202 -12.11 -16.13 0.84
N ILE A 203 -10.78 -16.23 0.83
CA ILE A 203 -9.91 -15.08 1.03
C ILE A 203 -8.98 -14.87 -0.16
N PHE A 204 -8.82 -13.62 -0.55
CA PHE A 204 -7.68 -13.15 -1.32
C PHE A 204 -6.68 -12.50 -0.38
N VAL A 205 -5.41 -12.85 -0.56
CA VAL A 205 -4.30 -12.27 0.18
C VAL A 205 -3.38 -11.59 -0.83
N ASP A 206 -3.11 -10.32 -0.59
CA ASP A 206 -2.19 -9.52 -1.40
C ASP A 206 -1.13 -8.87 -0.53
N GLU A 207 0.06 -8.69 -1.10
CA GLU A 207 1.27 -8.24 -0.41
C GLU A 207 1.76 -6.92 -1.02
N ALA A 208 1.99 -5.93 -0.18
CA ALA A 208 2.56 -4.65 -0.59
C ALA A 208 3.65 -4.21 0.38
N PHE A 209 4.63 -3.46 -0.12
CA PHE A 209 5.60 -2.78 0.71
C PHE A 209 5.22 -1.31 0.82
N ASP A 210 5.32 -0.75 2.01
CA ASP A 210 5.23 0.70 2.18
C ASP A 210 6.56 1.38 1.78
N VAL A 211 6.60 2.71 1.88
CA VAL A 211 7.79 3.48 1.48
C VAL A 211 8.96 3.34 2.45
N GLU A 212 8.70 2.85 3.68
CA GLU A 212 9.74 2.54 4.67
C GLU A 212 10.32 1.13 4.41
N GLY A 213 9.72 0.38 3.48
CA GLY A 213 10.12 -0.98 3.11
C GLY A 213 9.50 -2.05 4.00
N GLU A 214 8.49 -1.68 4.81
CA GLU A 214 7.76 -2.62 5.65
C GLU A 214 6.69 -3.33 4.83
N GLU A 215 6.53 -4.63 5.09
CA GLU A 215 5.59 -5.47 4.36
C GLU A 215 4.20 -5.45 5.02
N HIS A 216 3.19 -5.30 4.19
CA HIS A 216 1.79 -5.27 4.58
C HIS A 216 1.02 -6.33 3.79
N MET A 217 0.13 -7.02 4.50
CA MET A 217 -0.76 -8.03 3.96
C MET A 217 -2.19 -7.49 3.99
N ALA A 218 -2.82 -7.39 2.82
CA ALA A 218 -4.25 -7.12 2.70
C ALA A 218 -5.02 -8.45 2.61
N VAL A 219 -6.11 -8.58 3.37
CA VAL A 219 -7.02 -9.73 3.32
C VAL A 219 -8.38 -9.26 2.84
N ILE A 220 -8.84 -9.83 1.73
CA ILE A 220 -10.14 -9.54 1.13
C ILE A 220 -11.00 -10.80 1.25
N LEU A 221 -12.20 -10.65 1.81
CA LEU A 221 -13.22 -11.69 1.83
C LEU A 221 -13.94 -11.74 0.49
N ARG A 222 -14.21 -12.96 0.01
CA ARG A 222 -15.16 -13.23 -1.07
C ARG A 222 -16.21 -14.22 -0.61
N TYR A 223 -17.47 -13.84 -0.66
CA TYR A 223 -18.59 -14.67 -0.21
C TYR A 223 -19.83 -14.44 -1.08
N VAL A 224 -20.89 -15.20 -0.82
CA VAL A 224 -22.20 -15.01 -1.45
C VAL A 224 -23.13 -14.43 -0.40
N ASP A 225 -23.77 -13.30 -0.69
CA ASP A 225 -24.73 -12.68 0.21
C ASP A 225 -26.07 -13.42 0.24
N GLN A 226 -27.02 -12.92 1.04
CA GLN A 226 -28.34 -13.54 1.20
C GLN A 226 -29.19 -13.45 -0.07
N GLU A 227 -28.87 -12.50 -0.95
CA GLU A 227 -29.48 -12.29 -2.26
C GLU A 227 -28.89 -13.20 -3.35
N GLY A 228 -27.81 -13.94 -3.05
CA GLY A 228 -27.12 -14.82 -3.99
C GLY A 228 -26.09 -14.10 -4.86
N SER A 229 -25.70 -12.88 -4.51
CA SER A 229 -24.68 -12.08 -5.21
C SER A 229 -23.29 -12.37 -4.65
N VAL A 230 -22.29 -12.39 -5.52
CA VAL A 230 -20.90 -12.55 -5.10
C VAL A 230 -20.38 -11.20 -4.62
N GLU A 231 -19.95 -11.15 -3.36
CA GLU A 231 -19.44 -9.95 -2.72
C GLU A 231 -17.95 -10.09 -2.42
N GLU A 232 -17.20 -9.03 -2.72
CA GLU A 232 -15.79 -8.88 -2.37
C GLU A 232 -15.65 -7.69 -1.42
N ARG A 233 -15.05 -7.92 -0.25
CA ARG A 233 -14.93 -6.93 0.82
C ARG A 233 -13.58 -7.03 1.51
N LEU A 234 -12.82 -5.94 1.52
CA LEU A 234 -11.61 -5.82 2.34
C LEU A 234 -11.95 -6.06 3.82
N LEU A 235 -11.31 -7.06 4.43
CA LEU A 235 -11.42 -7.33 5.86
C LEU A 235 -10.48 -6.42 6.66
N GLY A 236 -9.24 -6.31 6.19
CA GLY A 236 -8.23 -5.50 6.85
C GLY A 236 -6.87 -5.58 6.19
N ILE A 237 -5.96 -4.76 6.70
CA ILE A 237 -4.54 -4.74 6.34
C ILE A 237 -3.75 -4.99 7.62
N SER A 238 -2.75 -5.86 7.54
CA SER A 238 -1.88 -6.21 8.66
C SER A 238 -0.43 -6.05 8.26
N ARG A 239 0.35 -5.34 9.08
CA ARG A 239 1.81 -5.32 8.94
C ARG A 239 2.37 -6.70 9.29
N VAL A 240 3.20 -7.24 8.41
CA VAL A 240 3.90 -8.51 8.63
C VAL A 240 5.41 -8.25 8.75
N PRO A 241 6.08 -8.78 9.79
CA PRO A 241 7.50 -8.50 10.03
C PRO A 241 8.44 -9.19 9.04
N ASP A 242 7.98 -10.26 8.39
CA ASP A 242 8.72 -10.95 7.35
C ASP A 242 7.78 -11.68 6.37
N SER A 243 8.29 -11.92 5.17
CA SER A 243 7.61 -12.75 4.18
C SER A 243 7.93 -14.22 4.46
N LYS A 244 7.46 -14.75 5.60
CA LYS A 244 7.44 -16.19 5.85
C LYS A 244 6.02 -16.69 5.88
N ALA A 245 5.82 -17.90 5.36
CA ALA A 245 4.51 -18.52 5.27
C ALA A 245 3.81 -18.64 6.64
N LEU A 246 4.56 -18.94 7.70
CA LEU A 246 4.03 -19.01 9.06
C LEU A 246 3.53 -17.65 9.57
N THR A 247 4.29 -16.59 9.31
CA THR A 247 3.93 -15.21 9.68
C THR A 247 2.63 -14.79 9.00
N PHE A 248 2.50 -15.05 7.71
CA PHE A 248 1.26 -14.82 6.97
C PHE A 248 0.09 -15.64 7.53
N LYS A 249 0.28 -16.94 7.80
CA LYS A 249 -0.76 -17.80 8.39
C LYS A 249 -1.26 -17.22 9.73
N MET A 250 -0.33 -16.86 10.62
CA MET A 250 -0.67 -16.30 11.93
C MET A 250 -1.39 -14.95 11.81
N ALA A 251 -0.98 -14.10 10.87
CA ALA A 251 -1.64 -12.83 10.63
C ALA A 251 -3.08 -13.01 10.10
N ILE A 252 -3.29 -13.96 9.17
CA ILE A 252 -4.62 -14.32 8.68
C ILE A 252 -5.47 -14.84 9.82
N GLU A 253 -4.97 -15.79 10.62
CA GLU A 253 -5.69 -16.36 11.75
C GLU A 253 -6.07 -15.32 12.79
N SER A 254 -5.13 -14.45 13.16
CA SER A 254 -5.38 -13.35 14.09
C SER A 254 -6.50 -12.45 13.58
N MET A 255 -6.47 -12.08 12.30
CA MET A 255 -7.49 -11.24 11.67
C MET A 255 -8.86 -11.94 11.62
N LEU A 256 -8.91 -13.23 11.29
CA LEU A 256 -10.16 -14.00 11.30
C LEU A 256 -10.74 -14.08 12.72
N VAL A 257 -9.92 -14.42 13.72
CA VAL A 257 -10.34 -14.52 15.13
C VAL A 257 -10.82 -13.18 15.66
N GLN A 258 -10.13 -12.08 15.34
CA GLN A 258 -10.51 -10.73 15.72
C GLN A 258 -11.93 -10.38 15.25
N HIS A 259 -12.35 -10.91 14.11
CA HIS A 259 -13.66 -10.66 13.52
C HIS A 259 -14.65 -11.82 13.71
N GLY A 260 -14.35 -12.79 14.58
CA GLY A 260 -15.23 -13.92 14.89
C GLY A 260 -15.37 -14.94 13.75
N LEU A 261 -14.50 -14.90 12.74
CA LEU A 261 -14.50 -15.83 11.62
C LEU A 261 -13.69 -17.09 11.93
N SER A 262 -14.21 -18.24 11.50
CA SER A 262 -13.54 -19.53 11.72
C SER A 262 -12.79 -19.98 10.48
N MET A 263 -11.52 -20.41 10.66
CA MET A 263 -10.73 -21.06 9.62
C MET A 263 -11.44 -22.27 9.01
N SER A 264 -12.28 -22.98 9.78
CA SER A 264 -13.06 -24.14 9.31
C SER A 264 -14.10 -23.80 8.23
N ARG A 265 -14.53 -22.54 8.15
CA ARG A 265 -15.50 -22.03 7.16
C ARG A 265 -14.81 -21.53 5.89
N LEU A 266 -13.49 -21.46 5.87
CA LEU A 266 -12.73 -21.11 4.66
C LEU A 266 -12.90 -22.19 3.58
N ARG A 267 -13.27 -21.79 2.36
CA ARG A 267 -13.41 -22.68 1.20
C ARG A 267 -12.51 -22.32 0.04
N GLY A 268 -12.06 -21.08 -0.05
CA GLY A 268 -11.14 -20.63 -1.10
C GLY A 268 -9.99 -19.81 -0.53
N LEU A 269 -8.81 -20.01 -1.09
CA LEU A 269 -7.60 -19.25 -0.79
C LEU A 269 -6.95 -18.86 -2.10
N SER A 270 -6.65 -17.58 -2.30
CA SER A 270 -5.90 -17.11 -3.46
C SER A 270 -4.89 -16.05 -3.05
N TYR A 271 -3.65 -16.22 -3.51
CA TYR A 271 -2.54 -15.29 -3.26
C TYR A 271 -1.50 -15.42 -4.38
N ASN A 272 -0.57 -14.47 -4.47
CA ASN A 272 0.54 -14.50 -5.42
C ASN A 272 1.48 -15.69 -5.11
N GLY A 273 1.75 -16.59 -6.07
CA GLY A 273 2.67 -17.71 -5.81
C GLY A 273 4.15 -17.32 -5.78
N ALA A 274 4.45 -16.04 -5.56
CA ALA A 274 5.81 -15.57 -5.47
C ALA A 274 6.47 -16.18 -4.24
N SER A 275 7.42 -17.05 -4.51
CA SER A 275 8.09 -17.92 -3.55
C SER A 275 8.66 -17.15 -2.35
N ASN A 276 8.34 -17.63 -1.15
CA ASN A 276 9.29 -17.54 -0.05
C ASN A 276 10.47 -18.45 -0.39
N VAL A 277 11.58 -17.80 -0.73
CA VAL A 277 12.84 -18.39 -1.15
C VAL A 277 13.48 -19.06 0.06
N ASN A 278 13.06 -20.28 0.38
CA ASN A 278 13.80 -21.28 1.17
C ASN A 278 13.19 -22.71 1.15
N GLY A 279 12.46 -23.09 0.09
CA GLY A 279 12.17 -24.52 -0.17
C GLY A 279 10.76 -25.03 0.14
N GLU A 280 9.77 -24.14 0.25
CA GLU A 280 8.36 -24.51 0.31
C GLU A 280 7.57 -23.70 -0.73
N ILE A 281 7.53 -24.16 -1.98
CA ILE A 281 6.77 -23.50 -3.07
C ILE A 281 5.25 -23.42 -2.77
N ASN A 282 4.79 -23.95 -1.64
CA ASN A 282 3.42 -23.91 -1.14
C ASN A 282 3.33 -23.65 0.37
N GLY A 283 4.29 -23.01 1.04
CA GLY A 283 4.30 -22.93 2.53
C GLY A 283 2.96 -22.49 3.14
N LEU A 284 2.42 -21.34 2.72
CA LEU A 284 1.15 -20.82 3.26
C LEU A 284 -0.04 -21.71 2.90
N LYS A 285 -0.15 -22.09 1.62
CA LYS A 285 -1.15 -23.07 1.16
C LYS A 285 -1.11 -24.35 1.98
N ASN A 286 0.05 -24.95 2.15
CA ASN A 286 0.22 -26.23 2.85
C ASN A 286 -0.18 -26.10 4.31
N LEU A 287 0.20 -25.00 4.97
CA LEU A 287 -0.17 -24.72 6.34
C LEU A 287 -1.69 -24.58 6.50
N ILE A 288 -2.35 -23.81 5.63
CA ILE A 288 -3.81 -23.63 5.67
C ILE A 288 -4.53 -24.93 5.30
N LEU A 289 -4.07 -25.67 4.29
CA LEU A 289 -4.69 -26.94 3.89
C LEU A 289 -4.47 -28.07 4.90
N ALA A 290 -3.38 -28.03 5.67
CA ALA A 290 -3.15 -28.98 6.77
C ALA A 290 -4.18 -28.78 7.89
N GLU A 291 -4.60 -27.54 8.14
CA GLU A 291 -5.60 -27.20 9.15
C GLU A 291 -7.03 -27.34 8.63
N ASN A 292 -7.27 -26.90 7.39
CA ASN A 292 -8.55 -27.01 6.71
C ASN A 292 -8.39 -27.67 5.33
N PRO A 293 -8.46 -29.01 5.27
CA PRO A 293 -8.36 -29.77 4.01
C PRO A 293 -9.49 -29.50 3.00
N SER A 294 -10.55 -28.81 3.42
CA SER A 294 -11.69 -28.50 2.55
C SER A 294 -11.53 -27.16 1.81
N ALA A 295 -10.51 -26.36 2.15
CA ALA A 295 -10.19 -25.16 1.41
C ALA A 295 -9.54 -25.51 0.06
N HIS A 296 -9.78 -24.68 -0.95
CA HIS A 296 -9.20 -24.81 -2.28
C HIS A 296 -8.26 -23.65 -2.56
N TYR A 297 -7.01 -23.96 -2.90
CA TYR A 297 -6.06 -22.94 -3.32
C TYR A 297 -6.16 -22.70 -4.83
N VAL A 298 -6.33 -21.44 -5.21
CA VAL A 298 -6.26 -20.97 -6.59
C VAL A 298 -5.11 -19.98 -6.68
N HIS A 299 -4.13 -20.28 -7.54
CA HIS A 299 -3.06 -19.33 -7.79
C HIS A 299 -3.58 -18.15 -8.61
N CYS A 300 -3.16 -16.93 -8.27
CA CYS A 300 -3.56 -15.72 -9.00
C CYS A 300 -3.21 -15.84 -10.50
N SER A 301 -4.24 -15.78 -11.37
CA SER A 301 -4.07 -15.99 -12.83
C SER A 301 -3.25 -14.89 -13.49
N THR A 302 -3.39 -13.64 -13.04
CA THR A 302 -2.63 -12.50 -13.58
C THR A 302 -1.16 -12.60 -13.21
N HIS A 303 -0.86 -13.01 -11.98
CA HIS A 303 0.51 -13.30 -11.58
C HIS A 303 1.14 -14.45 -12.40
N GLN A 304 0.37 -15.49 -12.74
CA GLN A 304 0.86 -16.57 -13.62
C GLN A 304 1.16 -16.07 -15.03
N LEU A 305 0.25 -15.25 -15.58
CA LEU A 305 0.42 -14.65 -16.89
C LEU A 305 1.68 -13.80 -16.92
N ASP A 306 1.82 -12.87 -15.98
CA ASP A 306 2.98 -11.99 -15.87
C ASP A 306 4.27 -12.78 -15.71
N SER A 307 4.30 -13.76 -14.79
CA SER A 307 5.47 -14.63 -14.59
C SER A 307 5.86 -15.38 -15.86
N THR A 308 4.87 -15.87 -16.61
CA THR A 308 5.10 -16.58 -17.89
C THR A 308 5.71 -15.64 -18.93
N VAL A 309 5.20 -14.42 -19.04
CA VAL A 309 5.74 -13.40 -19.95
C VAL A 309 7.16 -13.01 -19.54
N VAL A 310 7.44 -12.80 -18.25
CA VAL A 310 8.80 -12.50 -17.73
C VAL A 310 9.76 -13.61 -18.13
N SER A 311 9.42 -14.85 -17.77
CA SER A 311 10.29 -16.00 -17.98
C SER A 311 10.58 -16.18 -19.47
N THR A 312 9.55 -16.09 -20.31
CA THR A 312 9.70 -16.21 -21.77
C THR A 312 10.60 -15.12 -22.34
N ALA A 313 10.38 -13.85 -21.96
CA ALA A 313 11.19 -12.72 -22.45
C ALA A 313 12.66 -12.84 -22.03
N LYS A 314 12.94 -13.26 -20.78
CA LYS A 314 14.32 -13.44 -20.27
C LYS A 314 15.09 -14.55 -21.00
N HIS A 315 14.40 -15.55 -21.55
CA HIS A 315 15.04 -16.61 -22.33
C HIS A 315 15.39 -16.20 -23.77
N HIS A 316 14.90 -15.04 -24.23
CA HIS A 316 15.26 -14.47 -25.53
C HIS A 316 16.27 -13.34 -25.35
N VAL A 317 17.54 -13.61 -25.68
CA VAL A 317 18.67 -12.68 -25.47
C VAL A 317 18.42 -11.29 -26.08
N ASP A 318 17.89 -11.23 -27.31
CA ASP A 318 17.70 -9.94 -28.00
C ASP A 318 16.57 -9.12 -27.35
N VAL A 319 15.49 -9.78 -26.93
CA VAL A 319 14.40 -9.16 -26.16
C VAL A 319 14.90 -8.69 -24.79
N TYR A 320 15.75 -9.49 -24.14
CA TYR A 320 16.35 -9.13 -22.86
C TYR A 320 17.26 -7.89 -22.99
N ILE A 321 18.09 -7.83 -24.03
CA ILE A 321 18.92 -6.65 -24.35
C ILE A 321 18.06 -5.43 -24.64
N PHE A 322 16.96 -5.60 -25.38
CA PHE A 322 15.99 -4.52 -25.62
C PHE A 322 15.45 -3.94 -24.30
N PHE A 323 15.00 -4.78 -23.36
CA PHE A 323 14.50 -4.28 -22.07
C PHE A 323 15.58 -3.65 -21.19
N ILE A 324 16.82 -4.14 -21.21
CA ILE A 324 17.94 -3.46 -20.56
C ILE A 324 18.11 -2.05 -21.14
N THR A 325 18.03 -1.92 -22.46
CA THR A 325 18.20 -0.64 -23.17
C THR A 325 17.08 0.34 -22.81
N VAL A 326 15.83 -0.13 -22.83
CA VAL A 326 14.65 0.66 -22.40
C VAL A 326 14.78 1.11 -20.94
N THR A 327 15.19 0.24 -20.02
CA THR A 327 15.38 0.62 -18.62
C THR A 327 16.45 1.69 -18.46
N ARG A 328 17.59 1.57 -19.15
CA ARG A 328 18.66 2.58 -19.10
C ARG A 328 18.18 3.93 -19.66
N LEU A 329 17.46 3.89 -20.78
CA LEU A 329 16.85 5.07 -21.39
C LEU A 329 15.92 5.79 -20.42
N ILE A 330 14.96 5.05 -19.84
CA ILE A 330 13.97 5.57 -18.90
C ILE A 330 14.66 6.22 -17.69
N ASN A 331 15.63 5.53 -17.08
CA ASN A 331 16.36 6.06 -15.92
C ASN A 331 17.15 7.33 -16.25
N LEU A 332 17.80 7.39 -17.42
CA LEU A 332 18.57 8.55 -17.84
C LEU A 332 17.66 9.76 -18.10
N VAL A 333 16.58 9.56 -18.86
CA VAL A 333 15.59 10.60 -19.15
C VAL A 333 14.93 11.09 -17.85
N GLU A 334 14.60 10.18 -16.94
CA GLU A 334 14.03 10.52 -15.64
C GLU A 334 14.96 11.44 -14.83
N ALA A 335 16.20 11.01 -14.65
CA ALA A 335 17.19 11.74 -13.87
C ALA A 335 17.43 13.14 -14.43
N TYR A 336 17.45 13.27 -15.76
CA TYR A 336 17.63 14.55 -16.42
C TYR A 336 16.41 15.47 -16.29
N CYS A 337 15.21 14.94 -16.55
CA CYS A 337 13.98 15.72 -16.47
C CYS A 337 13.69 16.21 -15.04
N GLN A 338 14.00 15.42 -14.00
CA GLN A 338 13.86 15.83 -12.60
C GLN A 338 14.77 17.00 -12.21
N GLY A 339 15.94 17.13 -12.85
CA GLY A 339 16.87 18.23 -12.63
C GLY A 339 16.64 19.46 -13.51
N SER A 340 15.68 19.42 -14.42
CA SER A 340 15.45 20.46 -15.42
C SER A 340 14.25 21.34 -15.10
N ASN A 341 14.39 22.65 -15.29
CA ASN A 341 13.28 23.61 -15.21
C ASN A 341 12.45 23.69 -16.51
N ASN A 342 12.73 22.82 -17.51
CA ASN A 342 12.03 22.84 -18.78
C ASN A 342 10.63 22.19 -18.66
N SER A 343 9.59 22.98 -18.92
CA SER A 343 8.20 22.53 -18.85
C SER A 343 7.84 21.37 -19.80
N GLN A 344 8.55 21.20 -20.93
CA GLN A 344 8.36 20.07 -21.84
C GLN A 344 8.92 18.76 -21.24
N TYR A 345 10.08 18.84 -20.61
CA TYR A 345 10.73 17.71 -19.94
C TYR A 345 9.94 17.27 -18.71
N ALA A 346 9.35 18.23 -17.98
CA ALA A 346 8.42 17.93 -16.90
C ALA A 346 7.16 17.19 -17.40
N LYS A 347 6.62 17.54 -18.57
CA LYS A 347 5.48 16.83 -19.18
C LYS A 347 5.85 15.41 -19.62
N LEU A 348 7.01 15.24 -20.26
CA LEU A 348 7.53 13.93 -20.63
C LEU A 348 7.75 13.05 -19.40
N ALA A 349 8.35 13.61 -18.34
CA ALA A 349 8.53 12.91 -17.09
C ALA A 349 7.20 12.50 -16.45
N LYS A 350 6.22 13.40 -16.45
CA LYS A 350 4.89 13.06 -15.99
C LYS A 350 4.25 11.92 -16.82
N ALA A 351 4.40 11.93 -18.13
CA ALA A 351 3.85 10.88 -18.99
C ALA A 351 4.54 9.52 -18.80
N LEU A 352 5.86 9.50 -18.58
CA LEU A 352 6.65 8.27 -18.43
C LEU A 352 6.61 7.70 -16.99
N PHE A 353 6.41 8.53 -15.96
CA PHE A 353 6.70 8.16 -14.56
C PHE A 353 5.53 8.31 -13.57
N HIS A 354 4.42 8.97 -13.92
CA HIS A 354 3.43 9.43 -12.91
C HIS A 354 2.39 8.37 -12.47
N ASP A 355 2.47 7.14 -12.98
CA ASP A 355 1.61 6.02 -12.58
C ASP A 355 2.26 5.07 -11.56
N GLU A 356 3.54 5.25 -11.20
CA GLU A 356 4.22 4.39 -10.22
C GLU A 356 4.35 5.10 -8.87
N PRO A 357 3.86 4.52 -7.75
CA PRO A 357 4.28 4.97 -6.44
C PRO A 357 5.81 4.88 -6.38
N LYS A 358 6.45 5.89 -5.77
CA LYS A 358 7.91 5.90 -5.53
C LYS A 358 8.27 4.81 -4.51
N ILE A 359 8.27 3.56 -4.95
CA ILE A 359 8.83 2.44 -4.19
C ILE A 359 10.35 2.56 -4.34
N GLY A 360 11.08 2.41 -3.23
CA GLY A 360 12.50 2.73 -3.08
C GLY A 360 13.35 2.27 -4.28
N ARG A 361 14.33 3.11 -4.64
CA ARG A 361 15.30 2.87 -5.72
C ARG A 361 16.05 1.55 -5.50
N GLY A 362 15.50 0.44 -5.98
CA GLY A 362 16.20 -0.81 -6.19
C GLY A 362 16.83 -0.77 -7.57
N SER A 363 18.15 -0.61 -7.64
CA SER A 363 18.90 -0.76 -8.88
C SER A 363 18.69 -2.17 -9.46
N TYR A 364 18.26 -2.26 -10.72
CA TYR A 364 18.11 -3.50 -11.49
C TYR A 364 19.40 -4.34 -11.63
N HIS A 365 20.53 -3.90 -11.05
CA HIS A 365 21.78 -4.65 -11.02
C HIS A 365 21.78 -5.85 -10.06
N GLU A 366 20.76 -6.02 -9.22
CA GLU A 366 20.60 -7.18 -8.35
C GLU A 366 19.59 -8.18 -8.91
N LEU A 367 19.97 -8.89 -9.98
CA LEU A 367 19.22 -10.00 -10.58
C LEU A 367 19.23 -11.28 -9.72
N GLY A 368 19.15 -11.15 -8.40
CA GLY A 368 19.09 -12.27 -7.46
C GLY A 368 17.83 -12.31 -6.59
N HIS A 369 17.31 -11.18 -6.13
CA HIS A 369 16.34 -11.18 -5.02
C HIS A 369 15.43 -9.93 -4.99
N VAL A 370 14.61 -9.70 -6.02
CA VAL A 370 13.56 -8.66 -5.97
C VAL A 370 12.18 -9.34 -5.92
N LYS A 371 11.49 -9.17 -4.79
CA LYS A 371 10.15 -9.71 -4.48
C LYS A 371 9.05 -9.07 -5.33
N ALA A 372 7.92 -9.75 -5.32
CA ALA A 372 6.83 -9.81 -6.30
C ALA A 372 6.08 -8.52 -6.66
N SER A 373 6.39 -7.37 -6.07
CA SER A 373 5.62 -6.13 -6.26
C SER A 373 6.24 -5.13 -7.25
N ASN A 374 7.49 -5.35 -7.69
CA ASN A 374 8.26 -4.32 -8.42
C ASN A 374 8.44 -4.55 -9.93
N THR A 375 7.66 -5.41 -10.61
CA THR A 375 7.67 -5.49 -12.09
C THR A 375 6.40 -6.14 -12.65
N TYR A 376 5.26 -5.45 -12.55
CA TYR A 376 4.09 -5.81 -13.38
C TYR A 376 4.42 -5.49 -14.84
N TRP A 377 4.35 -6.46 -15.76
CA TRP A 377 4.58 -6.21 -17.19
C TRP A 377 3.63 -5.17 -17.78
N GLN A 378 2.47 -4.95 -17.16
CA GLN A 378 1.55 -3.87 -17.48
C GLN A 378 2.23 -2.49 -17.40
N SER A 379 3.16 -2.28 -16.43
CA SER A 379 3.90 -1.01 -16.33
C SER A 379 4.91 -0.86 -17.47
N HIS A 380 5.59 -1.95 -17.84
CA HIS A 380 6.44 -1.98 -19.03
C HIS A 380 5.65 -1.70 -20.31
N PHE A 381 4.46 -2.29 -20.46
CA PHE A 381 3.59 -2.03 -21.62
C PHE A 381 3.26 -0.55 -21.76
N LYS A 382 2.78 0.09 -20.68
CA LYS A 382 2.51 1.54 -20.66
C LYS A 382 3.76 2.35 -21.05
N LYS A 383 4.91 2.03 -20.46
CA LYS A 383 6.20 2.70 -20.74
C LYS A 383 6.58 2.57 -22.23
N LEU A 384 6.41 1.40 -22.84
CA LEU A 384 6.68 1.20 -24.26
C LEU A 384 5.72 1.97 -25.15
N VAL A 385 4.42 2.00 -24.83
CA VAL A 385 3.42 2.79 -25.57
C VAL A 385 3.73 4.27 -25.51
N VAL A 386 4.09 4.80 -24.32
CA VAL A 386 4.51 6.21 -24.18
C VAL A 386 5.79 6.47 -24.95
N LEU A 387 6.78 5.58 -24.89
CA LEU A 387 8.02 5.69 -25.67
C LEU A 387 7.76 5.70 -27.18
N ASP A 388 6.82 4.90 -27.67
CA ASP A 388 6.42 4.87 -29.09
C ASP A 388 5.78 6.18 -29.54
N VAL A 389 4.88 6.72 -28.72
CA VAL A 389 4.18 7.98 -29.01
C VAL A 389 5.11 9.19 -28.88
N MET A 390 5.97 9.19 -27.87
CA MET A 390 6.87 10.32 -27.53
C MET A 390 8.30 10.10 -28.03
N PHE A 391 8.50 9.25 -29.03
CA PHE A 391 9.82 8.83 -29.48
C PHE A 391 10.71 10.03 -29.84
N SER A 392 10.20 10.98 -30.62
CA SER A 392 10.94 12.17 -31.02
C SER A 392 11.27 13.11 -29.84
N ASP A 393 10.37 13.22 -28.85
CA ASP A 393 10.65 13.99 -27.63
C ASP A 393 11.79 13.36 -26.82
N VAL A 394 11.83 12.03 -26.75
CA VAL A 394 12.90 11.28 -26.08
C VAL A 394 14.24 11.48 -26.80
N ILE A 395 14.27 11.44 -28.13
CA ILE A 395 15.47 11.76 -28.92
C ILE A 395 15.97 13.18 -28.61
N ASN A 396 15.09 14.19 -28.65
CA ASN A 396 15.47 15.58 -28.35
C ASN A 396 16.07 15.74 -26.94
N VAL A 397 15.55 15.00 -25.96
CA VAL A 397 16.09 15.02 -24.59
C VAL A 397 17.50 14.41 -24.55
N LEU A 398 17.72 13.29 -25.23
CA LEU A 398 19.04 12.67 -25.28
C LEU A 398 20.05 13.56 -26.01
N GLU A 399 19.67 14.22 -27.10
CA GLU A 399 20.52 15.20 -27.79
C GLU A 399 20.90 16.36 -26.87
N ALA A 400 19.94 16.89 -26.11
CA ALA A 400 20.20 17.93 -25.12
C ALA A 400 21.18 17.47 -24.01
N ILE A 401 21.07 16.22 -23.55
CA ILE A 401 22.00 15.63 -22.58
C ILE A 401 23.41 15.48 -23.16
N GLU A 402 23.50 15.05 -24.43
CA GLU A 402 24.77 14.91 -25.13
C GLU A 402 25.48 16.26 -25.25
N ASP A 403 24.75 17.31 -25.62
CA ASP A 403 25.24 18.69 -25.81
C ASP A 403 25.75 19.35 -24.53
N GLU A 404 25.22 18.98 -23.36
CA GLU A 404 25.67 19.51 -22.07
C GLU A 404 27.10 19.09 -21.69
N LYS A 405 27.72 18.15 -22.41
CA LYS A 405 29.12 17.72 -22.27
C LYS A 405 29.54 17.35 -20.84
N ARG A 406 28.60 16.88 -20.01
CA ARG A 406 28.93 16.25 -18.73
C ARG A 406 29.51 14.86 -18.99
N TYR A 407 30.82 14.71 -18.78
CA TYR A 407 31.54 13.45 -18.99
C TYR A 407 30.86 12.29 -18.23
N GLY A 408 30.64 11.16 -18.91
CA GLY A 408 29.89 10.00 -18.41
C GLY A 408 28.44 9.98 -18.89
N VAL A 409 27.64 10.99 -18.51
CA VAL A 409 26.21 11.09 -18.85
C VAL A 409 26.00 11.38 -20.35
N SER A 410 26.82 12.27 -20.92
CA SER A 410 26.81 12.58 -22.35
C SER A 410 27.20 11.37 -23.23
N GLY A 411 28.14 10.53 -22.76
CA GLY A 411 28.53 9.31 -23.48
C GLY A 411 27.46 8.21 -23.45
N GLU A 412 26.72 8.08 -22.34
CA GLU A 412 25.57 7.17 -22.25
C GLU A 412 24.42 7.65 -23.14
N ALA A 413 24.11 8.95 -23.15
CA ALA A 413 23.11 9.54 -24.04
C ALA A 413 23.44 9.29 -25.52
N PHE A 414 24.68 9.54 -25.94
CA PHE A 414 25.15 9.25 -27.30
C PHE A 414 24.95 7.77 -27.67
N THR A 415 25.32 6.87 -26.76
CA THR A 415 25.17 5.42 -27.00
C THR A 415 23.70 5.04 -27.17
N LEU A 416 22.82 5.57 -26.31
CA LEU A 416 21.38 5.32 -26.39
C LEU A 416 20.77 5.90 -27.67
N LEU A 417 21.16 7.11 -28.09
CA LEU A 417 20.73 7.69 -29.37
C LEU A 417 21.02 6.76 -30.54
N ARG A 418 22.26 6.27 -30.64
CA ARG A 418 22.64 5.33 -31.71
C ARG A 418 21.84 4.01 -31.67
N LEU A 419 21.47 3.54 -30.48
CA LEU A 419 20.63 2.35 -30.32
C LEU A 419 19.18 2.61 -30.73
N LEU A 420 18.60 3.74 -30.34
CA LEU A 420 17.22 4.11 -30.68
C LEU A 420 17.05 4.35 -32.18
N GLU A 421 18.05 4.92 -32.84
CA GLU A 421 18.06 5.16 -34.29
C GLU A 421 18.25 3.88 -35.13
N ASN A 422 18.47 2.73 -34.50
CA ASN A 422 18.61 1.46 -35.20
C ASN A 422 17.23 0.83 -35.48
N PHE A 423 17.02 0.38 -36.71
CA PHE A 423 15.84 -0.41 -37.11
C PHE A 423 15.54 -1.57 -36.16
N GLU A 424 16.58 -2.27 -35.67
CA GLU A 424 16.40 -3.40 -34.76
C GLU A 424 15.72 -2.99 -33.44
N PHE A 425 16.04 -1.81 -32.91
CA PHE A 425 15.38 -1.30 -31.71
C PHE A 425 13.90 -1.01 -31.96
N VAL A 426 13.58 -0.33 -33.08
CA VAL A 426 12.19 -0.04 -33.47
C VAL A 426 11.41 -1.34 -33.71
N PHE A 427 12.02 -2.33 -34.35
CA PHE A 427 11.43 -3.64 -34.56
C PHE A 427 11.05 -4.29 -33.22
N PHE A 428 11.97 -4.34 -32.24
CA PHE A 428 11.67 -4.90 -30.92
C PHE A 428 10.66 -4.07 -30.15
N LEU A 429 10.70 -2.74 -30.24
CA LEU A 429 9.72 -1.83 -29.63
C LEU A 429 8.30 -2.17 -30.12
N LYS A 430 8.09 -2.18 -31.43
CA LYS A 430 6.79 -2.48 -32.04
C LYS A 430 6.35 -3.92 -31.76
N MET A 431 7.26 -4.89 -31.84
CA MET A 431 6.97 -6.30 -31.56
C MET A 431 6.50 -6.47 -30.11
N MET A 432 7.22 -5.90 -29.15
CA MET A 432 6.89 -6.01 -27.73
C MET A 432 5.61 -5.27 -27.38
N ILE A 433 5.32 -4.11 -27.98
CA ILE A 433 4.02 -3.43 -27.83
C ILE A 433 2.89 -4.34 -28.29
N ARG A 434 3.02 -5.00 -29.46
CA ARG A 434 1.99 -5.90 -29.98
C ARG A 434 1.76 -7.10 -29.07
N VAL A 435 2.83 -7.78 -28.64
CA VAL A 435 2.74 -8.94 -27.72
C VAL A 435 2.13 -8.52 -26.38
N LEU A 436 2.66 -7.45 -25.78
CA LEU A 436 2.21 -6.98 -24.47
C LEU A 436 0.80 -6.40 -24.51
N SER A 437 0.34 -5.85 -25.64
CA SER A 437 -1.04 -5.37 -25.77
C SER A 437 -2.05 -6.51 -25.61
N ILE A 438 -1.75 -7.69 -26.16
CA ILE A 438 -2.61 -8.88 -26.06
C ILE A 438 -2.61 -9.42 -24.63
N THR A 439 -1.43 -9.55 -24.02
CA THR A 439 -1.33 -10.06 -22.64
C THR A 439 -1.88 -9.07 -21.62
N ASN A 440 -1.74 -7.76 -21.85
CA ASN A 440 -2.33 -6.72 -21.01
C ASN A 440 -3.86 -6.74 -21.09
N ALA A 441 -4.44 -6.91 -22.29
CA ALA A 441 -5.88 -7.08 -22.45
C ALA A 441 -6.39 -8.32 -21.70
N LEU A 442 -5.66 -9.44 -21.77
CA LEU A 442 -5.97 -10.64 -20.99
C LEU A 442 -5.88 -10.38 -19.48
N SER A 443 -4.82 -9.74 -18.99
CA SER A 443 -4.65 -9.44 -17.56
C SER A 443 -5.80 -8.59 -17.03
N ASN A 444 -6.13 -7.49 -17.72
CA ASN A 444 -7.25 -6.61 -17.34
C ASN A 444 -8.58 -7.37 -17.29
N ALA A 445 -8.80 -8.30 -18.23
CA ALA A 445 -10.02 -9.10 -18.27
C ALA A 445 -10.05 -10.16 -17.15
N LEU A 446 -8.90 -10.69 -16.75
CA LEU A 446 -8.78 -11.63 -15.63
C LEU A 446 -8.97 -10.96 -14.25
N GLU A 447 -8.75 -9.64 -14.16
CA GLU A 447 -8.90 -8.84 -12.93
C GLU A 447 -10.33 -8.29 -12.72
N MET A 448 -11.26 -8.54 -13.64
CA MET A 448 -12.64 -8.07 -13.47
C MET A 448 -13.35 -8.81 -12.32
N LYS A 449 -14.15 -8.07 -11.53
CA LYS A 449 -14.83 -8.62 -10.34
C LYS A 449 -15.81 -9.76 -10.65
N ASP A 450 -16.48 -9.68 -11.79
CA ASP A 450 -17.47 -10.66 -12.28
C ASP A 450 -16.83 -11.84 -13.03
N GLN A 451 -15.49 -11.91 -13.07
CA GLN A 451 -14.80 -12.94 -13.81
C GLN A 451 -15.00 -14.34 -13.19
N GLN A 452 -15.29 -15.30 -14.06
CA GLN A 452 -15.46 -16.71 -13.71
C GLN A 452 -14.44 -17.58 -14.45
N ILE A 453 -14.13 -18.75 -13.88
CA ILE A 453 -13.09 -19.65 -14.42
C ILE A 453 -13.33 -20.05 -15.88
N LEU A 454 -14.60 -20.29 -16.27
CA LEU A 454 -14.94 -20.66 -17.66
C LEU A 454 -14.65 -19.53 -18.64
N ASN A 455 -15.03 -18.30 -18.29
CA ASN A 455 -14.70 -17.12 -19.08
C ASN A 455 -13.19 -16.89 -19.11
N ALA A 456 -12.49 -17.08 -17.99
CA ALA A 456 -11.03 -16.94 -17.93
C ALA A 456 -10.34 -17.90 -18.90
N MET A 457 -10.77 -19.17 -18.96
CA MET A 457 -10.25 -20.14 -19.92
C MET A 457 -10.47 -19.71 -21.37
N GLN A 458 -11.67 -19.20 -21.69
CA GLN A 458 -11.96 -18.68 -23.04
C GLN A 458 -11.08 -17.48 -23.40
N LEU A 459 -10.87 -16.55 -22.46
CA LEU A 459 -10.00 -15.39 -22.69
C LEU A 459 -8.54 -15.81 -22.94
N VAL A 460 -8.05 -16.82 -22.22
CA VAL A 460 -6.71 -17.39 -22.47
C VAL A 460 -6.64 -17.99 -23.88
N ASP A 461 -7.66 -18.72 -24.32
CA ASP A 461 -7.72 -19.26 -25.67
C ASP A 461 -7.74 -18.16 -26.75
N VAL A 462 -8.47 -17.06 -26.50
CA VAL A 462 -8.50 -15.89 -27.39
C VAL A 462 -7.13 -15.22 -27.47
N ALA A 463 -6.47 -14.97 -26.33
CA ALA A 463 -5.14 -14.38 -26.31
C ALA A 463 -4.11 -15.27 -27.03
N ARG A 464 -4.16 -16.59 -26.81
CA ARG A 464 -3.33 -17.57 -27.53
C ARG A 464 -3.58 -17.52 -29.03
N TYR A 465 -4.83 -17.48 -29.45
CA TYR A 465 -5.19 -17.36 -30.86
C TYR A 465 -4.64 -16.08 -31.48
N GLN A 466 -4.80 -14.93 -30.81
CA GLN A 466 -4.28 -13.63 -31.28
C GLN A 466 -2.76 -13.63 -31.43
N LEU A 467 -2.03 -14.22 -30.47
CA LEU A 467 -0.58 -14.39 -30.56
C LEU A 467 -0.18 -15.29 -31.74
N GLN A 468 -0.91 -16.39 -31.96
CA GLN A 468 -0.66 -17.29 -33.09
C GLN A 468 -0.93 -16.59 -34.43
N GLU A 469 -2.03 -15.86 -34.54
CA GLU A 469 -2.39 -15.11 -35.74
C GLU A 469 -1.36 -14.01 -36.04
N ALA A 470 -0.92 -13.27 -35.01
CA ALA A 470 0.15 -12.28 -35.16
C ALA A 470 1.45 -12.90 -35.69
N ARG A 471 1.76 -14.14 -35.28
CA ARG A 471 2.95 -14.87 -35.73
C ARG A 471 2.83 -15.43 -37.14
N GLU A 472 1.71 -16.05 -37.48
CA GLU A 472 1.56 -16.81 -38.74
C GLU A 472 1.12 -15.94 -39.91
N LYS A 473 0.28 -14.92 -39.65
CA LYS A 473 -0.36 -14.10 -40.69
C LYS A 473 -0.09 -12.60 -40.52
N GLY A 474 0.43 -12.19 -39.37
CA GLY A 474 0.62 -10.79 -39.01
C GLY A 474 1.96 -10.19 -39.43
N TRP A 475 2.82 -10.92 -40.15
CA TRP A 475 4.17 -10.49 -40.49
C TRP A 475 4.17 -9.26 -41.41
N ASP A 476 3.46 -9.30 -42.53
CA ASP A 476 3.50 -8.22 -43.52
C ASP A 476 2.97 -6.91 -42.93
N SER A 477 1.81 -6.96 -42.26
CA SER A 477 1.24 -5.78 -41.60
C SER A 477 2.12 -5.22 -40.49
N PHE A 478 2.84 -6.10 -39.78
CA PHE A 478 3.78 -5.70 -38.73
C PHE A 478 5.00 -5.01 -39.33
N LEU A 479 5.57 -5.59 -40.38
CA LEU A 479 6.72 -5.03 -41.05
C LEU A 479 6.39 -3.66 -41.66
N ASP A 480 5.22 -3.52 -42.29
CA ASP A 480 4.74 -2.24 -42.81
C ASP A 480 4.62 -1.17 -41.70
N GLU A 481 4.15 -1.56 -40.50
CA GLU A 481 4.09 -0.66 -39.35
C GLU A 481 5.48 -0.20 -38.91
N VAL A 482 6.44 -1.12 -38.81
CA VAL A 482 7.83 -0.81 -38.44
C VAL A 482 8.48 0.10 -39.48
N LEU A 483 8.34 -0.23 -40.77
CA LEU A 483 8.89 0.56 -41.87
C LEU A 483 8.28 1.97 -41.89
N SER A 484 6.95 2.09 -41.78
CA SER A 484 6.27 3.38 -41.73
C SER A 484 6.72 4.22 -40.52
N PHE A 485 6.99 3.59 -39.38
CA PHE A 485 7.53 4.30 -38.21
C PHE A 485 8.96 4.79 -38.48
N CYS A 486 9.85 3.94 -39.00
CA CYS A 486 11.22 4.31 -39.35
C CYS A 486 11.25 5.45 -40.39
N GLU A 487 10.41 5.41 -41.42
CA GLU A 487 10.30 6.48 -42.42
C GLU A 487 9.87 7.81 -41.78
N LYS A 488 8.88 7.78 -40.88
CA LYS A 488 8.41 8.99 -40.16
C LYS A 488 9.49 9.59 -39.26
N GLN A 489 10.34 8.74 -38.68
CA GLN A 489 11.45 9.15 -37.81
C GLN A 489 12.75 9.38 -38.60
N CYS A 490 12.73 9.28 -39.94
CA CYS A 490 13.90 9.42 -40.81
C CYS A 490 15.06 8.47 -40.48
N LEU A 491 14.76 7.23 -40.08
CA LEU A 491 15.76 6.22 -39.72
C LEU A 491 16.26 5.42 -40.93
N ASP A 492 17.54 5.05 -40.92
CA ASP A 492 18.12 4.20 -41.96
C ASP A 492 17.51 2.80 -41.92
N LEU A 493 16.99 2.37 -43.08
CA LEU A 493 16.40 1.05 -43.25
C LEU A 493 17.48 0.03 -43.63
N PRO A 494 17.49 -1.17 -43.03
CA PRO A 494 18.39 -2.24 -43.44
C PRO A 494 18.03 -2.69 -44.85
N ASN A 495 19.04 -3.05 -45.65
CA ASN A 495 18.79 -3.72 -46.91
C ASN A 495 18.27 -5.14 -46.63
N MET A 496 16.98 -5.36 -46.88
CA MET A 496 16.31 -6.64 -46.62
C MET A 496 16.70 -7.74 -47.62
N GLU A 497 17.37 -7.38 -48.73
CA GLU A 497 17.91 -8.33 -49.72
C GLU A 497 19.33 -8.82 -49.36
N ASP A 498 20.00 -8.18 -48.40
CA ASP A 498 21.32 -8.62 -47.96
C ASP A 498 21.20 -9.93 -47.16
N LEU A 499 21.80 -10.99 -47.71
CA LEU A 499 21.93 -12.28 -47.04
C LEU A 499 22.66 -12.08 -45.71
N ARG A 500 21.93 -12.15 -44.58
CA ARG A 500 22.59 -12.36 -43.29
C ARG A 500 23.41 -13.64 -43.40
N PRO A 501 24.73 -13.63 -43.19
CA PRO A 501 25.46 -14.88 -43.01
C PRO A 501 24.74 -15.62 -41.89
N LYS A 502 24.34 -16.88 -42.13
CA LYS A 502 23.82 -17.75 -41.08
C LYS A 502 24.80 -17.64 -39.92
N SER A 503 24.40 -16.98 -38.83
CA SER A 503 25.22 -17.00 -37.64
C SER A 503 25.28 -18.47 -37.23
N SER A 504 26.48 -19.03 -37.28
CA SER A 504 26.78 -20.33 -36.71
C SER A 504 26.58 -20.22 -35.21
N ARG A 505 25.35 -20.45 -34.75
CA ARG A 505 25.07 -20.82 -33.36
C ARG A 505 25.26 -22.32 -33.20
#